data_AF-A0A4R0RDQ6-F1
#
_entry.id   AF-A0A4R0RDQ6-F1
#
_cell.length_a   1.000
_cell.length_b   1.000
_cell.length_c   1.000
_cell.angle_alpha   90.00
_cell.angle_beta   90.00
_cell.angle_gamma   90.00
#
_symmetry.space_group_name_H-M   'P 1'
#
loop_
_entity.id
_entity.type
_entity.pdbx_description
1 polymer ?
#
loop_
_entity_poly.entity_id
_entity_poly.type
_entity_poly.pdbx_seq_one_letter_code
_entity_poly.pdbx_strand_id
1 'polypeptide(L)'
;MSGNIIVGIAHSASTPVLSLFNMNRPQDELPFSSMILVEPALMTRGVLKAFKATGDGSSVFQQLIDSANSRRDIWSSREAAREWFVKRAPWKTWDKRVLDSFVDHGLRSLPTGTYPDRHDGVTLACTRVQEAAGYIYLEDGIDAMNELSKLCPAIPVHCILAGKKEHYVPEPIRQATIDAKKGRKMASVTTIEGAGHLLVQEAPEDLARVIWDIVRQMGNKPESRL
;
A
#
# COMPACT_ATOMS: atom_id res chain seq x y z
N MET A 1 10.34 27.26 12.94
CA MET A 1 9.92 26.45 14.10
C MET A 1 10.76 25.19 14.10
N SER A 2 11.52 24.94 15.16
CA SER A 2 12.33 23.74 15.39
C SER A 2 11.44 22.56 15.81
N GLY A 3 10.55 22.14 14.90
CA GLY A 3 9.72 20.94 15.06
C GLY A 3 10.38 19.74 14.40
N ASN A 4 10.11 18.54 14.90
CA ASN A 4 10.52 17.31 14.25
C ASN A 4 9.88 17.24 12.84
N ILE A 5 10.68 16.92 11.82
CA ILE A 5 10.16 16.63 10.48
C ILE A 5 9.49 15.25 10.53
N ILE A 6 8.19 15.22 10.26
CA ILE A 6 7.42 13.96 10.18
C ILE A 6 7.04 13.72 8.73
N VAL A 7 7.41 12.56 8.18
CA VAL A 7 7.09 12.14 6.82
C VAL A 7 6.13 10.96 6.87
N GLY A 8 4.94 11.11 6.26
CA GLY A 8 3.99 10.02 6.11
C GLY A 8 4.36 9.13 4.93
N ILE A 9 4.52 7.83 5.14
CA ILE A 9 4.82 6.87 4.06
C ILE A 9 3.75 5.79 4.06
N ALA A 10 3.16 5.52 2.90
CA ALA A 10 2.09 4.53 2.77
C ALA A 10 2.21 3.75 1.46
N HIS A 11 1.83 2.47 1.49
CA HIS A 11 1.80 1.57 0.34
C HIS A 11 0.41 0.99 0.12
N SER A 12 0.00 0.87 -1.15
CA SER A 12 -1.25 0.21 -1.57
C SER A 12 -2.46 0.70 -0.77
N ALA A 13 -3.17 -0.17 -0.04
CA ALA A 13 -4.39 0.15 0.71
C ALA A 13 -4.18 1.11 1.89
N SER A 14 -2.94 1.31 2.35
CA SER A 14 -2.66 2.34 3.37
C SER A 14 -2.56 3.75 2.78
N THR A 15 -2.45 3.92 1.46
CA THR A 15 -2.41 5.26 0.84
C THR A 15 -3.72 6.03 0.93
N PRO A 16 -4.92 5.44 0.73
CA PRO A 16 -6.15 6.14 1.05
C PRO A 16 -6.23 6.48 2.54
N VAL A 17 -5.87 5.55 3.43
CA VAL A 17 -5.87 5.80 4.89
C VAL A 17 -5.00 7.00 5.27
N LEU A 18 -3.76 7.07 4.78
CA LEU A 18 -2.86 8.20 5.07
C LEU A 18 -3.39 9.52 4.50
N SER A 19 -4.02 9.49 3.32
CA SER A 19 -4.61 10.69 2.71
C SER A 19 -5.81 11.18 3.52
N LEU A 20 -6.71 10.27 3.90
CA LEU A 20 -7.90 10.55 4.68
C LEU A 20 -7.59 10.89 6.13
N PHE A 21 -6.44 10.46 6.66
CA PHE A 21 -5.99 10.88 7.98
C PHE A 21 -5.96 12.41 8.10
N ASN A 22 -5.74 13.14 7.01
CA ASN A 22 -5.71 14.60 7.03
C ASN A 22 -7.08 15.26 6.75
N MET A 23 -8.13 14.46 6.50
CA MET A 23 -9.45 14.98 6.18
C MET A 23 -9.97 15.88 7.30
N ASN A 24 -10.53 17.02 6.92
CA ASN A 24 -11.10 18.05 7.82
C ASN A 24 -10.09 18.72 8.76
N ARG A 25 -8.79 18.48 8.62
CA ARG A 25 -7.76 19.26 9.32
C ARG A 25 -7.49 20.58 8.57
N PRO A 26 -7.25 21.68 9.28
CA PRO A 26 -6.69 22.90 8.68
C PRO A 26 -5.35 22.59 7.98
N GLN A 27 -5.11 23.20 6.82
CA GLN A 27 -3.90 22.92 6.03
C GLN A 27 -2.61 23.38 6.71
N ASP A 28 -2.70 24.34 7.62
CA ASP A 28 -1.63 24.87 8.46
C ASP A 28 -1.39 24.03 9.73
N GLU A 29 -2.25 23.04 10.01
CA GLU A 29 -2.13 22.12 11.16
C GLU A 29 -1.85 20.67 10.73
N LEU A 30 -1.36 20.47 9.51
CA LEU A 30 -1.03 19.13 9.03
C LEU A 30 0.12 18.52 9.85
N PRO A 31 -0.02 17.26 10.31
CA PRO A 31 0.98 16.61 11.16
C PRO A 31 2.23 16.17 10.37
N PHE A 32 2.16 16.16 9.04
CA PHE A 32 3.24 15.73 8.16
C PHE A 32 3.81 16.93 7.42
N SER A 33 5.14 17.01 7.37
CA SER A 33 5.86 17.96 6.52
C SER A 33 5.91 17.49 5.06
N SER A 34 5.69 16.19 4.81
CA SER A 34 5.61 15.59 3.47
C SER A 34 4.95 14.21 3.52
N MET A 35 4.44 13.74 2.39
CA MET A 35 3.93 12.38 2.19
C MET A 35 4.62 11.68 1.03
N ILE A 36 4.85 10.36 1.16
CA ILE A 36 5.36 9.47 0.11
C ILE A 36 4.36 8.34 -0.09
N LEU A 37 3.71 8.32 -1.26
CA LEU A 37 2.73 7.31 -1.64
C LEU A 37 3.39 6.28 -2.55
N VAL A 38 3.40 5.03 -2.13
CA VAL A 38 4.05 3.91 -2.82
C VAL A 38 2.97 3.04 -3.46
N GLU A 39 2.98 2.95 -4.78
CA GLU A 39 1.99 2.30 -5.64
C GLU A 39 0.55 2.44 -5.10
N PRO A 40 0.01 3.68 -5.08
CA PRO A 40 -1.22 4.00 -4.39
C PRO A 40 -2.45 3.29 -4.97
N ALA A 41 -3.20 2.59 -4.12
CA ALA A 41 -4.42 1.88 -4.50
C ALA A 41 -5.64 2.78 -4.28
N LEU A 42 -5.77 3.83 -5.09
CA LEU A 42 -6.87 4.78 -5.03
C LEU A 42 -7.94 4.49 -6.08
N MET A 43 -8.99 5.31 -6.15
CA MET A 43 -10.11 5.05 -7.04
C MET A 43 -10.68 6.32 -7.67
N THR A 44 -11.29 6.17 -8.84
CA THR A 44 -12.18 7.18 -9.41
C THR A 44 -13.58 6.60 -9.59
N ARG A 45 -14.61 7.45 -9.56
CA ARG A 45 -16.00 7.00 -9.84
C ARG A 45 -16.14 6.30 -11.19
N GLY A 46 -15.40 6.78 -12.20
CA GLY A 46 -15.39 6.18 -13.55
C GLY A 46 -14.87 4.75 -13.54
N VAL A 47 -13.73 4.52 -12.88
CA VAL A 47 -13.13 3.18 -12.77
C VAL A 47 -13.97 2.26 -11.89
N LEU A 48 -14.49 2.75 -10.76
CA LEU A 48 -15.40 1.97 -9.91
C LEU A 48 -16.66 1.53 -10.67
N LYS A 49 -17.24 2.42 -11.49
CA LYS A 49 -18.38 2.09 -12.35
C LYS A 49 -18.02 1.05 -13.41
N ALA A 50 -16.85 1.18 -14.04
CA ALA A 50 -16.37 0.21 -15.03
C ALA A 50 -16.19 -1.20 -14.40
N PHE A 51 -15.65 -1.28 -13.19
CA PHE A 51 -15.52 -2.55 -12.45
C PHE A 51 -16.86 -3.19 -12.06
N LYS A 52 -17.90 -2.39 -11.83
CA LYS A 52 -19.25 -2.90 -11.57
C LYS A 52 -19.99 -3.32 -12.84
N ALA A 53 -19.52 -2.92 -14.01
CA ALA A 53 -20.18 -3.15 -15.30
C ALA A 53 -19.67 -4.39 -16.05
N THR A 54 -18.60 -5.06 -15.59
CA THR A 54 -18.14 -6.33 -16.16
C THR A 54 -19.17 -7.41 -15.84
N GLY A 55 -20.00 -7.76 -16.84
CA GLY A 55 -21.20 -8.59 -16.71
C GLY A 55 -20.99 -10.07 -16.37
N ASP A 56 -19.85 -10.47 -15.81
CA ASP A 56 -19.59 -11.84 -15.33
C ASP A 56 -19.97 -12.05 -13.85
N GLY A 57 -20.40 -10.99 -13.16
CA GLY A 57 -20.85 -11.03 -11.77
C GLY A 57 -19.72 -11.06 -10.73
N SER A 58 -18.45 -11.08 -11.12
CA SER A 58 -17.31 -11.03 -10.20
C SER A 58 -16.44 -9.81 -10.46
N SER A 59 -16.63 -8.73 -9.69
CA SER A 59 -15.70 -7.60 -9.74
C SER A 59 -14.27 -8.08 -9.37
N VAL A 60 -13.22 -7.42 -9.86
CA VAL A 60 -11.81 -7.71 -9.47
C VAL A 60 -11.65 -7.78 -7.94
N PHE A 61 -12.39 -6.94 -7.21
CA PHE A 61 -12.41 -6.96 -5.75
C PHE A 61 -13.05 -8.23 -5.17
N GLN A 62 -14.08 -8.78 -5.81
CA GLN A 62 -14.63 -10.08 -5.40
C GLN A 62 -13.57 -11.19 -5.55
N GLN A 63 -12.78 -11.17 -6.63
CA GLN A 63 -11.69 -12.13 -6.81
C GLN A 63 -10.60 -11.99 -5.73
N LEU A 64 -10.28 -10.76 -5.31
CA LEU A 64 -9.35 -10.50 -4.19
C LEU A 64 -9.92 -11.03 -2.86
N ILE A 65 -11.21 -10.80 -2.59
CA ILE A 65 -11.92 -11.31 -1.41
C ILE A 65 -11.90 -12.84 -1.39
N ASP A 66 -12.25 -13.47 -2.52
CA ASP A 66 -12.30 -14.93 -2.64
C ASP A 66 -10.89 -15.54 -2.51
N SER A 67 -9.88 -14.89 -3.07
CA SER A 67 -8.47 -15.29 -2.91
C SER A 67 -8.01 -15.19 -1.45
N ALA A 68 -8.34 -14.11 -0.74
CA ALA A 68 -8.01 -13.98 0.68
C ALA A 68 -8.71 -15.04 1.53
N ASN A 69 -10.00 -15.29 1.29
CA ASN A 69 -10.80 -16.26 2.02
C ASN A 69 -10.38 -17.72 1.76
N SER A 70 -9.97 -18.06 0.55
CA SER A 70 -9.57 -19.43 0.17
C SER A 70 -8.11 -19.77 0.48
N ARG A 71 -7.30 -18.78 0.88
CA ARG A 71 -5.88 -18.97 1.13
C ARG A 71 -5.64 -19.98 2.25
N ARG A 72 -4.62 -20.81 2.08
CA ARG A 72 -4.08 -21.61 3.19
C ARG A 72 -3.54 -20.68 4.28
N ASP A 73 -3.95 -20.90 5.53
CA ASP A 73 -3.53 -20.09 6.66
C ASP A 73 -3.05 -20.88 7.89
N ILE A 74 -2.83 -22.21 7.76
CA ILE A 74 -2.26 -23.05 8.83
C ILE A 74 -1.11 -23.91 8.29
N TRP A 75 -0.03 -24.00 9.08
CA TRP A 75 1.14 -24.83 8.85
C TRP A 75 1.61 -25.49 10.15
N SER A 76 2.28 -26.63 10.04
CA SER A 76 2.77 -27.39 11.20
C SER A 76 3.90 -26.69 11.96
N SER A 77 4.65 -25.81 11.31
CA SER A 77 5.70 -24.98 11.91
C SER A 77 5.99 -23.75 11.03
N ARG A 78 6.82 -22.81 11.52
CA ARG A 78 7.27 -21.66 10.72
C ARG A 78 8.15 -22.10 9.54
N GLU A 79 8.97 -23.13 9.72
CA GLU A 79 9.82 -23.71 8.68
C GLU A 79 8.96 -24.31 7.56
N ALA A 80 7.92 -25.08 7.93
CA ALA A 80 6.97 -25.62 6.95
C ALA A 80 6.18 -24.52 6.22
N ALA A 81 5.85 -23.42 6.90
CA ALA A 81 5.23 -22.25 6.27
C ALA A 81 6.17 -21.59 5.26
N ARG A 82 7.43 -21.37 5.65
CA ARG A 82 8.47 -20.81 4.77
C ARG A 82 8.66 -21.64 3.51
N GLU A 83 8.81 -22.96 3.64
CA GLU A 83 8.94 -23.87 2.49
C GLU A 83 7.73 -23.84 1.56
N TRP A 84 6.55 -23.57 2.11
CA TRP A 84 5.32 -23.42 1.34
C TRP A 84 5.28 -22.09 0.58
N PHE A 85 5.66 -20.98 1.24
CA PHE A 85 5.65 -19.62 0.68
C PHE A 85 6.65 -19.44 -0.46
N VAL A 86 7.90 -19.90 -0.31
CA VAL A 86 8.96 -19.71 -1.34
C VAL A 86 8.59 -20.30 -2.71
N LYS A 87 7.62 -21.22 -2.76
CA LYS A 87 7.18 -21.91 -3.99
C LYS A 87 5.95 -21.26 -4.65
N ARG A 88 5.31 -20.26 -4.02
CA ARG A 88 3.97 -19.80 -4.40
C ARG A 88 3.88 -18.29 -4.57
N ALA A 89 3.09 -17.85 -5.55
CA ALA A 89 2.76 -16.44 -5.68
C ALA A 89 1.82 -15.99 -4.54
N PRO A 90 1.95 -14.74 -4.06
CA PRO A 90 2.97 -13.76 -4.48
C PRO A 90 4.36 -13.98 -3.84
N TRP A 91 4.47 -14.69 -2.72
CA TRP A 91 5.70 -14.76 -1.91
C TRP A 91 6.96 -15.25 -2.63
N LYS A 92 6.84 -16.06 -3.69
CA LYS A 92 7.99 -16.54 -4.49
C LYS A 92 8.77 -15.42 -5.16
N THR A 93 8.18 -14.22 -5.33
CA THR A 93 8.84 -13.06 -5.94
C THR A 93 9.42 -12.10 -4.92
N TRP A 94 9.22 -12.34 -3.63
CA TRP A 94 9.69 -11.46 -2.57
C TRP A 94 11.20 -11.59 -2.36
N ASP A 95 11.84 -10.51 -1.91
CA ASP A 95 13.17 -10.56 -1.34
C ASP A 95 13.19 -11.56 -0.18
N LYS A 96 14.21 -12.41 -0.13
CA LYS A 96 14.31 -13.49 0.86
C LYS A 96 14.26 -12.96 2.29
N ARG A 97 14.88 -11.80 2.57
CA ARG A 97 14.89 -11.20 3.91
C ARG A 97 13.49 -10.72 4.32
N VAL A 98 12.72 -10.20 3.38
CA VAL A 98 11.33 -9.79 3.63
C VAL A 98 10.45 -11.02 3.89
N LEU A 99 10.64 -12.08 3.12
CA LEU A 99 9.92 -13.33 3.35
C LEU A 99 10.28 -13.96 4.70
N ASP A 100 11.55 -13.96 5.08
CA ASP A 100 12.01 -14.46 6.39
C ASP A 100 11.37 -13.64 7.52
N SER A 101 11.39 -12.30 7.43
CA SER A 101 10.70 -11.42 8.37
C SER A 101 9.19 -11.67 8.43
N PHE A 102 8.54 -11.93 7.29
CA PHE A 102 7.13 -12.30 7.26
C PHE A 102 6.86 -13.66 7.92
N VAL A 103 7.75 -14.64 7.76
CA VAL A 103 7.62 -15.93 8.45
C VAL A 103 7.77 -15.76 9.96
N ASP A 104 8.65 -14.87 10.42
CA ASP A 104 8.90 -14.64 11.84
C ASP A 104 7.78 -13.84 12.51
N HIS A 105 7.29 -12.80 11.84
CA HIS A 105 6.38 -11.82 12.44
C HIS A 105 4.96 -11.83 11.86
N GLY A 106 4.79 -12.29 10.63
CA GLY A 106 3.50 -12.39 9.95
C GLY A 106 2.70 -13.65 10.34
N LEU A 107 3.30 -14.58 11.08
CA LEU A 107 2.63 -15.77 11.63
C LEU A 107 2.64 -15.75 13.16
N ARG A 108 1.68 -16.46 13.77
CA ARG A 108 1.54 -16.64 15.22
C ARG A 108 1.26 -18.10 15.55
N SER A 109 1.66 -18.52 16.74
CA SER A 109 1.39 -19.87 17.23
C SER A 109 -0.11 -20.10 17.44
N LEU A 110 -0.53 -21.34 17.20
CA LEU A 110 -1.85 -21.84 17.59
C LEU A 110 -1.82 -22.31 19.06
N PRO A 111 -2.96 -22.32 19.79
CA PRO A 111 -4.30 -21.90 19.36
C PRO A 111 -4.44 -20.38 19.26
N THR A 112 -5.46 -19.94 18.51
CA THR A 112 -5.89 -18.54 18.44
C THR A 112 -7.40 -18.46 18.61
N GLY A 113 -7.94 -17.25 18.80
CA GLY A 113 -9.40 -17.07 18.88
C GLY A 113 -10.18 -17.56 17.65
N THR A 114 -9.54 -17.63 16.47
CA THR A 114 -10.16 -18.20 15.25
C THR A 114 -10.02 -19.71 15.14
N TYR A 115 -9.08 -20.31 15.88
CA TYR A 115 -8.78 -21.74 15.86
C TYR A 115 -8.57 -22.25 17.30
N PRO A 116 -9.64 -22.29 18.13
CA PRO A 116 -9.52 -22.64 19.54
C PRO A 116 -9.10 -24.11 19.77
N ASP A 117 -9.50 -25.01 18.86
CA ASP A 117 -9.29 -26.45 18.97
C ASP A 117 -7.98 -26.95 18.31
N ARG A 118 -7.10 -26.03 17.88
CA ARG A 118 -5.81 -26.35 17.25
C ARG A 118 -4.70 -25.98 18.20
N HIS A 119 -3.98 -26.95 18.73
CA HIS A 119 -2.99 -26.72 19.79
C HIS A 119 -1.54 -26.71 19.32
N ASP A 120 -1.31 -26.98 18.04
CA ASP A 120 0.00 -27.10 17.43
C ASP A 120 0.08 -26.33 16.10
N GLY A 121 1.31 -25.94 15.74
CA GLY A 121 1.60 -25.22 14.51
C GLY A 121 1.40 -23.71 14.58
N VAL A 122 1.32 -23.09 13.41
CA VAL A 122 1.25 -21.64 13.23
C VAL A 122 0.16 -21.26 12.22
N THR A 123 -0.36 -20.05 12.38
CA THR A 123 -1.34 -19.44 11.49
C THR A 123 -0.97 -18.00 11.16
N LEU A 124 -1.63 -17.39 10.17
CA LEU A 124 -1.45 -15.98 9.85
C LEU A 124 -1.82 -15.08 11.05
N ALA A 125 -0.99 -14.05 11.29
CA ALA A 125 -1.28 -13.02 12.29
C ALA A 125 -2.47 -12.15 11.85
N CYS A 126 -2.48 -11.72 10.57
CA CYS A 126 -3.66 -11.15 9.92
C CYS A 126 -4.57 -12.29 9.44
N THR A 127 -5.79 -12.38 9.95
CA THR A 127 -6.71 -13.45 9.54
C THR A 127 -7.18 -13.26 8.10
N ARG A 128 -7.61 -14.34 7.45
CA ARG A 128 -8.22 -14.28 6.12
C ARG A 128 -9.39 -13.30 6.05
N VAL A 129 -10.20 -13.28 7.11
CA VAL A 129 -11.35 -12.37 7.25
C VAL A 129 -10.91 -10.91 7.38
N GLN A 130 -9.85 -10.64 8.15
CA GLN A 130 -9.30 -9.28 8.28
C GLN A 130 -8.76 -8.76 6.94
N GLU A 131 -8.03 -9.59 6.20
CA GLU A 131 -7.54 -9.21 4.88
C GLU A 131 -8.67 -9.03 3.87
N ALA A 132 -9.62 -9.96 3.82
CA ALA A 132 -10.80 -9.85 2.96
C ALA A 132 -11.61 -8.57 3.24
N ALA A 133 -11.73 -8.19 4.52
CA ALA A 133 -12.40 -6.94 4.92
C ALA A 133 -11.71 -5.70 4.36
N GLY A 134 -10.42 -5.75 4.03
CA GLY A 134 -9.70 -4.66 3.37
C GLY A 134 -10.16 -4.35 1.94
N TYR A 135 -10.95 -5.24 1.31
CA TYR A 135 -11.39 -5.09 -0.08
C TYR A 135 -12.89 -4.79 -0.23
N ILE A 136 -13.64 -4.67 0.87
CA ILE A 136 -15.11 -4.54 0.83
C ILE A 136 -15.57 -3.10 0.61
N TYR A 137 -14.79 -2.12 1.06
CA TYR A 137 -15.12 -0.70 1.01
C TYR A 137 -14.14 0.01 0.08
N LEU A 138 -14.66 0.66 -0.96
CA LEU A 138 -13.86 1.27 -2.04
C LEU A 138 -14.09 2.79 -2.19
N GLU A 139 -15.05 3.34 -1.45
CA GLU A 139 -15.35 4.77 -1.50
C GLU A 139 -14.23 5.59 -0.83
N ASP A 140 -13.52 5.01 0.14
CA ASP A 140 -12.31 5.57 0.74
C ASP A 140 -11.23 5.88 -0.31
N GLY A 141 -11.07 5.03 -1.33
CA GLY A 141 -10.19 5.29 -2.46
C GLY A 141 -10.61 6.50 -3.30
N ILE A 142 -11.90 6.80 -3.38
CA ILE A 142 -12.46 7.97 -4.08
C ILE A 142 -12.27 9.22 -3.22
N ASP A 143 -12.60 9.15 -1.95
CA ASP A 143 -12.46 10.27 -1.02
C ASP A 143 -10.99 10.67 -0.87
N ALA A 144 -10.08 9.70 -0.82
CA ALA A 144 -8.65 9.94 -0.78
C ALA A 144 -8.14 10.62 -2.06
N MET A 145 -8.63 10.22 -3.23
CA MET A 145 -8.31 10.88 -4.51
C MET A 145 -8.70 12.36 -4.48
N ASN A 146 -9.84 12.69 -3.89
CA ASN A 146 -10.30 14.07 -3.74
C ASN A 146 -9.46 14.83 -2.69
N GLU A 147 -9.12 14.18 -1.59
CA GLU A 147 -8.32 14.79 -0.52
C GLU A 147 -6.88 15.09 -1.00
N LEU A 148 -6.30 14.24 -1.84
CA LEU A 148 -4.99 14.50 -2.45
C LEU A 148 -4.93 15.81 -3.24
N SER A 149 -6.03 16.23 -3.88
CA SER A 149 -6.11 17.53 -4.57
C SER A 149 -6.00 18.71 -3.62
N LYS A 150 -6.28 18.52 -2.32
CA LYS A 150 -6.11 19.53 -1.26
C LYS A 150 -4.74 19.43 -0.59
N LEU A 151 -4.19 18.21 -0.47
CA LEU A 151 -2.90 17.97 0.19
C LEU A 151 -1.70 18.38 -0.67
N CYS A 152 -1.71 18.07 -1.98
CA CYS A 152 -0.61 18.41 -2.88
C CYS A 152 -0.21 19.91 -2.90
N PRO A 153 -1.14 20.88 -2.83
CA PRO A 153 -0.76 22.29 -2.71
C PRO A 153 -0.30 22.70 -1.30
N ALA A 154 -0.70 21.97 -0.26
CA ALA A 154 -0.37 22.30 1.13
C ALA A 154 1.02 21.76 1.54
N ILE A 155 1.35 20.54 1.15
CA ILE A 155 2.62 19.87 1.49
C ILE A 155 3.19 19.11 0.27
N PRO A 156 4.51 18.89 0.21
CA PRO A 156 5.10 18.03 -0.81
C PRO A 156 4.56 16.60 -0.70
N VAL A 157 3.88 16.13 -1.76
CA VAL A 157 3.43 14.74 -1.90
C VAL A 157 4.24 14.08 -3.01
N HIS A 158 4.93 13.00 -2.71
CA HIS A 158 5.72 12.21 -3.65
C HIS A 158 4.98 10.93 -4.01
N CYS A 159 5.11 10.47 -5.24
CA CYS A 159 4.52 9.22 -5.70
C CYS A 159 5.61 8.30 -6.25
N ILE A 160 5.68 7.07 -5.74
CA ILE A 160 6.57 6.01 -6.24
C ILE A 160 5.71 4.94 -6.87
N LEU A 161 5.92 4.64 -8.14
CA LEU A 161 5.11 3.71 -8.92
C LEU A 161 5.87 2.42 -9.28
N ALA A 162 5.16 1.31 -9.42
CA ALA A 162 5.72 0.04 -9.88
C ALA A 162 5.89 -0.01 -11.42
N GLY A 163 7.01 -0.53 -11.91
CA GLY A 163 7.33 -0.57 -13.34
C GLY A 163 6.87 -1.83 -14.10
N LYS A 164 6.62 -2.96 -13.42
CA LYS A 164 6.11 -4.17 -14.10
C LYS A 164 4.72 -3.93 -14.68
N LYS A 165 4.52 -4.31 -15.95
CA LYS A 165 3.25 -4.16 -16.69
C LYS A 165 2.05 -4.91 -16.08
N GLU A 166 2.30 -5.89 -15.23
CA GLU A 166 1.28 -6.62 -14.46
C GLU A 166 0.83 -5.75 -13.28
N HIS A 167 -0.04 -4.78 -13.56
CA HIS A 167 -0.47 -3.81 -12.58
C HIS A 167 -1.73 -4.29 -11.85
N TYR A 168 -1.61 -4.51 -10.54
CA TYR A 168 -2.78 -4.65 -9.65
C TYR A 168 -3.55 -3.32 -9.53
N VAL A 169 -2.88 -2.18 -9.76
CA VAL A 169 -3.50 -0.86 -9.85
C VAL A 169 -3.60 -0.45 -11.32
N PRO A 170 -4.79 -0.39 -11.92
CA PRO A 170 -4.93 -0.08 -13.34
C PRO A 170 -4.28 1.26 -13.74
N GLU A 171 -3.72 1.31 -14.95
CA GLU A 171 -3.07 2.52 -15.47
C GLU A 171 -3.95 3.79 -15.41
N PRO A 172 -5.28 3.74 -15.71
CA PRO A 172 -6.14 4.91 -15.55
C PRO A 172 -6.18 5.46 -14.12
N ILE A 173 -6.05 4.60 -13.09
CA ILE A 173 -5.96 5.03 -11.69
C ILE A 173 -4.62 5.68 -11.40
N ARG A 174 -3.52 5.09 -11.89
CA ARG A 174 -2.17 5.65 -11.72
C ARG A 174 -2.10 7.05 -12.32
N GLN A 175 -2.57 7.21 -13.56
CA GLN A 175 -2.63 8.51 -14.23
C GLN A 175 -3.56 9.49 -13.52
N ALA A 176 -4.74 9.06 -13.08
CA ALA A 176 -5.64 9.92 -12.32
C ALA A 176 -5.00 10.40 -11.01
N THR A 177 -4.22 9.55 -10.34
CA THR A 177 -3.55 9.86 -9.08
C THR A 177 -2.55 11.00 -9.24
N ILE A 178 -1.80 11.03 -10.34
CA ILE A 178 -0.76 12.04 -10.59
C ILE A 178 -1.22 13.19 -11.52
N ASP A 179 -2.54 13.32 -11.75
CA ASP A 179 -3.09 14.32 -12.65
C ASP A 179 -3.02 15.74 -12.05
N ALA A 180 -1.98 16.47 -12.43
CA ALA A 180 -1.78 17.87 -12.02
C ALA A 180 -2.94 18.80 -12.43
N LYS A 181 -3.67 18.51 -13.53
CA LYS A 181 -4.81 19.33 -13.97
C LYS A 181 -6.01 19.21 -13.01
N LYS A 182 -6.00 18.19 -12.14
CA LYS A 182 -7.01 17.96 -11.11
C LYS A 182 -6.52 18.33 -9.72
N GLY A 183 -5.45 19.12 -9.61
CA GLY A 183 -4.89 19.59 -8.34
C GLY A 183 -3.93 18.61 -7.67
N ARG A 184 -3.69 17.42 -8.24
CA ARG A 184 -2.78 16.41 -7.69
C ARG A 184 -1.37 16.56 -8.27
N LYS A 185 -0.80 17.75 -8.08
CA LYS A 185 0.55 18.08 -8.53
C LYS A 185 1.57 17.51 -7.54
N MET A 186 2.06 16.31 -7.84
CA MET A 186 3.09 15.65 -7.03
C MET A 186 4.41 16.47 -7.04
N ALA A 187 5.10 16.48 -5.91
CA ALA A 187 6.44 17.03 -5.78
C ALA A 187 7.49 16.21 -6.56
N SER A 188 7.31 14.88 -6.61
CA SER A 188 8.00 14.01 -7.57
C SER A 188 7.14 12.79 -7.91
N VAL A 189 7.40 12.23 -9.08
CA VAL A 189 6.89 10.91 -9.49
C VAL A 189 8.09 10.08 -9.93
N THR A 190 8.27 8.91 -9.32
CA THR A 190 9.38 8.00 -9.64
C THR A 190 8.83 6.62 -9.92
N THR A 191 9.33 5.94 -10.95
CA THR A 191 8.95 4.55 -11.24
C THR A 191 10.12 3.63 -10.89
N ILE A 192 9.85 2.53 -10.18
CA ILE A 192 10.83 1.48 -9.91
C ILE A 192 10.61 0.35 -10.91
N GLU A 193 11.52 0.28 -11.88
CA GLU A 193 11.51 -0.76 -12.91
C GLU A 193 11.79 -2.14 -12.30
N GLY A 194 11.21 -3.19 -12.88
CA GLY A 194 11.44 -4.56 -12.43
C GLY A 194 10.72 -4.98 -11.14
N ALA A 195 9.96 -4.08 -10.50
CA ALA A 195 9.08 -4.39 -9.38
C ALA A 195 7.59 -4.22 -9.75
N GLY A 196 6.73 -5.06 -9.17
CA GLY A 196 5.28 -5.02 -9.32
C GLY A 196 4.61 -4.31 -8.15
N HIS A 197 3.30 -4.53 -8.00
CA HIS A 197 2.52 -3.87 -6.94
C HIS A 197 3.06 -4.11 -5.53
N LEU A 198 3.70 -5.25 -5.30
CA LEU A 198 4.33 -5.60 -4.02
C LEU A 198 5.79 -5.14 -3.95
N LEU A 199 6.14 -3.98 -4.53
CA LEU A 199 7.51 -3.48 -4.57
C LEU A 199 8.19 -3.33 -3.20
N VAL A 200 7.42 -3.11 -2.14
CA VAL A 200 7.94 -3.12 -0.76
C VAL A 200 8.54 -4.48 -0.42
N GLN A 201 7.95 -5.57 -0.91
CA GLN A 201 8.41 -6.93 -0.70
C GLN A 201 9.34 -7.44 -1.79
N GLU A 202 9.13 -7.04 -3.05
CA GLU A 202 9.89 -7.51 -4.21
C GLU A 202 11.23 -6.80 -4.40
N ALA A 203 11.28 -5.48 -4.16
CA ALA A 203 12.45 -4.64 -4.39
C ALA A 203 12.70 -3.65 -3.24
N PRO A 204 12.86 -4.14 -1.99
CA PRO A 204 12.99 -3.29 -0.81
C PRO A 204 14.19 -2.34 -0.87
N GLU A 205 15.30 -2.75 -1.49
CA GLU A 205 16.50 -1.90 -1.60
C GLU A 205 16.32 -0.74 -2.57
N ASP A 206 15.73 -0.99 -3.73
CA ASP A 206 15.46 0.06 -4.71
C ASP A 206 14.44 1.05 -4.16
N LEU A 207 13.39 0.55 -3.48
CA LEU A 207 12.42 1.40 -2.80
C LEU A 207 13.08 2.24 -1.70
N ALA A 208 13.94 1.64 -0.87
CA ALA A 208 14.65 2.35 0.19
C ALA A 208 15.55 3.46 -0.37
N ARG A 209 16.24 3.22 -1.50
CA ARG A 209 17.06 4.26 -2.18
C ARG A 209 16.22 5.44 -2.62
N VAL A 210 15.08 5.19 -3.28
CA VAL A 210 14.18 6.27 -3.74
C VAL A 210 13.62 7.06 -2.56
N ILE A 211 13.16 6.37 -1.50
CA ILE A 211 12.69 7.04 -0.27
C ILE A 211 13.79 7.89 0.35
N TRP A 212 15.01 7.34 0.45
CA TRP A 212 16.15 8.04 1.01
C TRP A 212 16.51 9.30 0.23
N ASP A 213 16.52 9.23 -1.11
CA ASP A 213 16.78 10.39 -1.95
C ASP A 213 15.74 11.49 -1.78
N ILE A 214 14.45 11.11 -1.68
CA ILE A 214 13.34 12.03 -1.38
C ILE A 214 13.55 12.71 -0.03
N VAL A 215 13.80 11.94 1.03
CA VAL A 215 13.99 12.47 2.40
C VAL A 215 15.22 13.36 2.50
N ARG A 216 16.33 12.97 1.87
CA ARG A 216 17.57 13.76 1.87
C ARG A 216 17.39 15.12 1.18
N GLN A 217 16.60 15.18 0.11
CA GLN A 217 16.30 16.44 -0.57
C GLN A 217 15.44 17.40 0.29
N MET A 218 14.62 16.86 1.19
CA MET A 218 13.82 17.69 2.12
C MET A 218 14.71 18.41 3.14
N GLY A 219 15.71 17.72 3.68
CA GLY A 219 16.66 18.29 4.65
C GLY A 219 17.62 19.34 4.07
N ASN A 220 17.75 19.39 2.73
CA ASN A 220 18.66 20.30 2.03
C ASN A 220 17.99 21.57 1.49
N LYS A 221 16.70 21.81 1.76
CA LYS A 221 16.09 23.11 1.44
C LYS A 221 16.74 24.17 2.34
N PRO A 222 17.37 25.23 1.79
CA PRO A 222 17.85 26.32 2.61
C PRO A 222 16.67 26.89 3.40
N GLU A 223 16.87 27.18 4.69
CA GLU A 223 15.94 28.06 5.42
C GLU A 223 15.68 29.27 4.54
N SER A 224 14.40 29.56 4.29
CA SER A 224 14.01 30.65 3.41
C SER A 224 14.71 31.92 3.87
N ARG A 225 15.47 32.53 2.97
CA ARG A 225 15.88 33.93 3.11
C ARG A 225 14.60 34.77 3.08
N LEU A 226 14.05 35.01 4.27
CA LEU A 226 13.31 36.24 4.53
C LEU A 226 14.30 37.40 4.48
#